data_AF-A0A7C2J5D3-F1
#
_entry.id   AF-A0A7C2J5D3-F1
#
_cell.length_a   1.000
_cell.length_b   1.000
_cell.length_c   1.000
_cell.angle_alpha   90.00
_cell.angle_beta   90.00
_cell.angle_gamma   90.00
#
_symmetry.space_group_name_H-M   'P 1'
#
loop_
_entity.id
_entity.type
_entity.pdbx_description
1 polymer ?
#
loop_
_entity_poly.entity_id
_entity_poly.type
_entity_poly.pdbx_seq_one_letter_code
_entity_poly.pdbx_strand_id
1 'polypeptide(L)' 'MAGIFYDPRTRRLHAVTGHPEPGWTLVTHNLHAGVHHCRRIMSEWMSPDELWKVDWRIERHTFSA' A
#
# COMPACT_ATOMS: atom_id res chain seq x y z
N MET A 1 -12.52 3.56 6.10
CA MET A 1 -11.96 3.77 4.75
C MET A 1 -11.47 2.44 4.20
N ALA A 2 -11.55 2.21 2.89
CA ALA A 2 -11.04 0.98 2.27
C ALA A 2 -10.04 1.32 1.17
N GLY A 3 -8.94 0.58 1.13
CA GLY A 3 -7.88 0.77 0.13
C GLY A 3 -6.62 -0.03 0.41
N ILE A 4 -5.69 0.02 -0.53
CA ILE A 4 -4.33 -0.47 -0.37
C ILE A 4 -3.46 0.71 0.04
N PHE A 5 -2.70 0.52 1.10
CA PHE A 5 -1.82 1.51 1.70
C PHE A 5 -0.37 1.03 1.67
N TYR A 6 0.56 1.94 1.52
CA TYR A 6 1.99 1.70 1.64
C TYR A 6 2.46 2.08 3.05
N ASP A 7 3.08 1.12 3.74
CA ASP A 7 3.78 1.34 5.00
C ASP A 7 5.26 1.66 4.73
N PRO A 8 5.73 2.91 4.93
CA PRO A 8 7.12 3.26 4.72
C PRO A 8 8.08 2.63 5.74
N ARG A 9 7.60 2.19 6.91
CA ARG A 9 8.43 1.59 7.96
C ARG A 9 8.86 0.17 7.61
N THR A 10 7.91 -0.63 7.16
CA THR A 10 8.17 -2.03 6.75
C THR A 10 8.37 -2.19 5.24
N ARG A 11 8.10 -1.13 4.46
CA ARG A 11 8.14 -1.11 2.99
C ARG A 11 7.19 -2.13 2.36
N ARG A 12 5.98 -2.24 2.91
CA ARG A 12 4.96 -3.21 2.51
C ARG A 12 3.66 -2.57 2.07
N LEU A 13 2.84 -3.36 1.39
CA LEU A 13 1.48 -3.00 1.01
C LEU A 13 0.46 -3.68 1.92
N HIS A 14 -0.50 -2.88 2.39
CA HIS A 14 -1.58 -3.32 3.27
C HIS A 14 -2.93 -3.00 2.64
N ALA A 15 -3.68 -4.03 2.27
CA ALA A 15 -5.09 -3.90 1.90
C ALA A 15 -5.93 -3.82 3.19
N VAL A 16 -6.43 -2.61 3.48
CA VAL A 16 -7.13 -2.29 4.71
C VAL A 16 -8.61 -2.06 4.43
N THR A 17 -9.46 -2.66 5.26
CA THR A 17 -10.85 -2.25 5.44
C THR A 17 -11.00 -1.75 6.87
N GLY A 18 -11.22 -0.44 7.06
CA GLY A 18 -11.32 0.18 8.39
C GLY A 18 -10.51 1.47 8.52
N HIS A 19 -9.79 1.61 9.64
CA HIS A 19 -8.89 2.73 9.89
C HIS A 19 -7.44 2.32 9.60
N PRO A 20 -6.77 2.90 8.59
CA PRO A 20 -5.36 2.62 8.35
C PRO A 20 -4.49 3.22 9.45
N GLU A 21 -3.29 2.66 9.64
CA GLU A 21 -2.32 3.17 10.60
C GLU A 21 -1.82 4.59 10.23
N PRO A 22 -1.58 5.48 11.21
CA PRO A 22 -1.02 6.79 10.94
C PRO A 22 0.33 6.73 10.22
N GLY A 23 0.49 7.55 9.18
CA GLY A 23 1.71 7.63 8.39
C GLY A 23 1.79 6.62 7.23
N TRP A 24 0.79 5.76 7.06
CA TRP A 24 0.63 4.98 5.83
C TRP A 24 0.09 5.85 4.70
N THR A 25 0.62 5.66 3.50
CA THR A 25 0.20 6.41 2.30
C THR A 25 -0.82 5.60 1.52
N LEU A 26 -1.99 6.18 1.23
CA LEU A 26 -2.96 5.54 0.36
C LEU A 26 -2.38 5.40 -1.06
N VAL A 27 -2.36 4.17 -1.58
CA VAL A 27 -1.97 3.87 -2.96
C VAL A 27 -3.20 3.83 -3.87
N THR A 28 -4.25 3.12 -3.47
CA THR A 28 -5.49 3.03 -4.25
C THR A 28 -6.67 2.61 -3.39
N HIS A 29 -7.87 3.07 -3.73
CA HIS A 29 -9.11 2.58 -3.12
C HIS A 29 -9.53 1.19 -3.60
N ASN A 30 -8.93 0.68 -4.68
CA ASN A 30 -9.27 -0.62 -5.24
C ASN A 30 -8.56 -1.76 -4.49
N LEU A 31 -9.30 -2.46 -3.62
CA LEU A 31 -8.80 -3.64 -2.88
C LEU A 31 -8.45 -4.85 -3.75
N HIS A 32 -8.86 -4.84 -5.02
CA HIS A 32 -8.53 -5.87 -6.01
C HIS A 32 -7.33 -5.48 -6.90
N ALA A 33 -6.73 -4.30 -6.67
CA ALA A 33 -5.55 -3.89 -7.40
C ALA A 33 -4.38 -4.86 -7.12
N GLY A 34 -3.78 -5.38 -8.19
CA GLY A 34 -2.60 -6.22 -8.10
C GLY A 34 -1.31 -5.39 -7.94
N VAL A 35 -0.21 -6.10 -7.75
CA VAL A 35 1.15 -5.54 -7.57
C VAL A 35 1.53 -4.58 -8.69
N HIS A 36 1.31 -4.96 -9.96
CA HIS A 36 1.66 -4.10 -11.10
C HIS A 36 0.93 -2.75 -11.07
N HIS A 37 -0.34 -2.76 -10.67
CA HIS A 37 -1.11 -1.53 -10.53
C HIS A 37 -0.55 -0.66 -9.40
N CYS A 38 -0.33 -1.25 -8.22
CA CYS A 38 0.22 -0.53 -7.06
C CYS A 38 1.59 0.07 -7.38
N ARG A 39 2.48 -0.71 -8.02
CA ARG A 39 3.82 -0.26 -8.42
C ARG A 39 3.77 0.92 -9.40
N ARG A 40 2.86 0.87 -10.38
CA ARG A 40 2.66 1.97 -11.34
C ARG A 40 2.28 3.26 -10.62
N ILE A 41 1.27 3.20 -9.74
CA ILE A 41 0.82 4.39 -9.01
C ILE A 41 1.97 4.91 -8.12
N MET A 42 2.62 4.05 -7.34
CA MET A 42 3.71 4.47 -6.45
C MET A 42 4.89 5.10 -7.19
N SER A 43 5.13 4.72 -8.45
CA SER A 43 6.20 5.32 -9.28
C SER A 43 5.97 6.79 -9.64
N GLU A 44 4.76 7.32 -9.40
CA GLU A 44 4.46 8.74 -9.59
C GLU A 44 5.10 9.63 -8.50
N TRP A 45 5.48 9.07 -7.34
CA TRP A 45 6.07 9.82 -6.23
C TRP A 45 7.26 9.15 -5.53
N MET A 46 7.61 7.92 -5.93
CA MET A 46 8.71 7.15 -5.35
C MET A 46 9.78 6.88 -6.41
N SER A 47 11.05 7.05 -6.05
CA SER A 47 12.16 6.81 -6.97
C SER A 47 12.28 5.30 -7.31
N PRO A 48 12.89 4.95 -8.45
CA PRO A 48 13.14 3.56 -8.82
C PRO A 48 13.89 2.76 -7.75
N ASP A 49 14.87 3.38 -7.09
CA ASP A 49 15.68 2.75 -6.03
C ASP A 49 14.88 2.46 -4.76
N GLU A 50 13.89 3.29 -4.46
CA GLU A 50 12.97 3.06 -3.34
C GLU A 50 11.95 1.98 -3.69
N LEU A 51 11.38 2.01 -4.90
CA LEU A 51 10.46 0.98 -5.39
C LEU A 51 11.10 -0.42 -5.38
N TRP A 52 12.40 -0.49 -5.65
CA TRP A 52 13.14 -1.76 -5.62
C TRP A 52 13.23 -2.38 -4.22
N LYS A 53 13.08 -1.56 -3.17
CA LYS A 53 13.15 -1.98 -1.77
C LYS A 53 11.79 -2.37 -1.20
N VAL A 54 10.70 -2.20 -1.96
CA VAL A 54 9.34 -2.53 -1.54
C VAL A 54 9.13 -4.04 -1.60
N ASP A 55 8.62 -4.61 -0.51
CA ASP A 55 8.05 -5.95 -0.49
C ASP A 55 6.63 -5.89 -1.04
N TRP A 56 6.46 -6.43 -2.25
CA TRP A 56 5.23 -6.33 -3.02
C TRP A 56 4.14 -7.31 -2.59
N ARG A 57 4.31 -8.05 -1.49
CA ARG A 57 3.21 -8.82 -0.89
C ARG A 57 2.15 -7.86 -0.35
N ILE A 58 0.90 -8.08 -0.74
CA ILE A 58 -0.24 -7.30 -0.26
C ILE A 58 -0.88 -8.07 0.90
N GLU A 59 -0.64 -7.59 2.12
CA GLU A 59 -1.22 -8.18 3.32
C GLU A 59 -2.64 -7.64 3.54
N ARG A 60 -3.59 -8.52 3.90
CA ARG A 60 -4.98 -8.12 4.15
C ARG A 60 -5.20 -7.93 5.63
N HIS A 61 -5.71 -6.75 5.99
CA HIS A 61 -5.99 -6.36 7.36
C HIS A 61 -7.43 -5.87 7.49
N THR A 62 -8.14 -6.39 8.49
CA THR A 62 -9.46 -5.90 8.89
C THR A 62 -9.33 -5.29 10.27
N PHE A 63 -9.34 -3.97 10.33
CA PHE A 63 -9.32 -3.25 11.61
C PHE A 63 -10.75 -2.95 12.02
N SER A 64 -11.18 -3.59 13.10
CA SER A 64 -12.44 -3.28 13.77
C SER A 64 -12.18 -2.07 14.66
N ALA A 65 -13.08 -1.08 14.63
CA ALA A 65 -13.02 0.10 15.50
C ALA A 65 -13.12 -0.26 16.98
#